data_AF-A0A6P1ZWD2-F1
#
_entry.id   AF-A0A6P1ZWD2-F1
#
_cell.length_a   1.000
_cell.length_b   1.000
_cell.length_c   1.000
_cell.angle_alpha   90.00
_cell.angle_beta   90.00
_cell.angle_gamma   90.00
#
_symmetry.space_group_name_H-M   'P 1'
#
loop_
_entity.id
_entity.type
_entity.pdbx_description
1 polymer ?
#
loop_
_entity_poly.entity_id
_entity_poly.type
_entity_poly.pdbx_seq_one_letter_code
_entity_poly.pdbx_strand_id
1 'polypeptide(L)'
;MSKLHLLPPDDLPPTKVTKQDGMLHMEFERSTGRCFFQACDRITQVLLSNCQWYLTKNSTTLMLIIDCPDIVSYWHIVSNIAQLGNRLERFTSNAKIRVYPPFGKGTLFEISVNEISAYRDWL
;
A
#
# COMPACT_ATOMS: atom_id res chain seq x y z
N MET A 1 -16.84 -28.12 18.24
CA MET A 1 -15.65 -28.42 17.42
C MET A 1 -16.13 -28.77 16.02
N SER A 2 -16.01 -27.83 15.09
CA SER A 2 -16.49 -27.99 13.72
C SER A 2 -15.65 -29.05 12.99
N LYS A 3 -16.33 -30.05 12.44
CA LYS A 3 -15.80 -31.03 11.49
C LYS A 3 -15.23 -30.27 10.28
N LEU A 4 -13.93 -30.00 10.29
CA LEU A 4 -13.20 -29.81 9.03
C LEU A 4 -13.30 -31.15 8.31
N HIS A 5 -14.13 -31.21 7.27
CA HIS A 5 -14.10 -32.32 6.34
C HIS A 5 -12.65 -32.48 5.87
N LEU A 6 -12.09 -33.68 6.08
CA LEU A 6 -10.75 -34.04 5.66
C LEU A 6 -10.69 -33.89 4.14
N LEU A 7 -10.12 -32.79 3.68
CA LEU A 7 -9.82 -32.59 2.27
C LEU A 7 -8.87 -33.71 1.81
N PRO A 8 -9.02 -34.23 0.59
CA PRO A 8 -8.01 -35.08 -0.04
C PRO A 8 -6.61 -34.47 0.11
N PRO A 9 -5.54 -35.28 0.22
CA PRO A 9 -4.18 -34.76 0.38
C PRO A 9 -3.77 -33.70 -0.65
N ASP A 10 -4.27 -33.81 -1.87
CA ASP A 10 -4.00 -32.87 -2.97
C ASP A 10 -4.75 -31.54 -2.84
N ASP A 11 -5.84 -31.51 -2.06
CA ASP A 11 -6.64 -30.31 -1.77
C ASP A 11 -6.18 -29.61 -0.48
N LEU A 12 -5.21 -30.18 0.24
CA LEU A 12 -4.65 -29.56 1.44
C LEU A 12 -3.66 -28.44 1.08
N PRO A 13 -3.67 -27.31 1.81
CA PRO A 13 -2.67 -26.27 1.60
C PRO A 13 -1.27 -26.80 1.91
N PRO A 14 -0.23 -26.26 1.26
CA PRO A 14 1.16 -26.60 1.59
C PRO A 14 1.44 -26.40 3.08
N THR A 15 2.12 -27.37 3.70
CA THR A 15 2.48 -27.30 5.13
C THR A 15 3.59 -26.28 5.42
N LYS A 16 4.28 -25.81 4.38
CA LYS A 16 5.36 -24.83 4.45
C LYS A 16 5.27 -23.88 3.27
N VAL A 17 5.69 -22.64 3.51
CA VAL A 17 5.88 -21.64 2.45
C VAL A 17 6.97 -22.14 1.51
N THR A 18 6.66 -22.19 0.23
CA THR A 18 7.53 -22.61 -0.85
C THR A 18 8.20 -21.41 -1.52
N LYS A 19 9.16 -21.66 -2.42
CA LYS A 19 9.76 -20.60 -3.24
C LYS A 19 8.73 -19.99 -4.21
N GLN A 20 7.81 -20.82 -4.70
CA GLN A 20 6.73 -20.40 -5.60
C GLN A 20 5.80 -19.40 -4.91
N ASP A 21 5.51 -19.59 -3.62
CA ASP A 21 4.71 -18.63 -2.84
C ASP A 21 5.39 -17.26 -2.76
N GLY A 22 6.72 -17.22 -2.62
CA GLY A 22 7.49 -15.97 -2.65
C GLY A 22 7.41 -15.26 -3.99
N MET A 23 7.51 -15.99 -5.11
CA MET A 23 7.35 -15.43 -6.45
C MET A 23 5.93 -14.90 -6.69
N LEU A 24 4.91 -15.66 -6.29
CA LEU A 24 3.51 -15.23 -6.35
C LEU A 24 3.29 -13.97 -5.53
N HIS A 25 3.93 -13.87 -4.36
CA HIS A 25 3.81 -12.69 -3.52
C HIS A 25 4.43 -11.45 -4.16
N MET A 26 5.62 -11.58 -4.78
CA MET A 26 6.27 -10.48 -5.49
C MET A 26 5.44 -10.03 -6.71
N GLU A 27 4.88 -10.96 -7.48
CA GLU A 27 4.02 -10.60 -8.62
C GLU A 27 2.70 -9.98 -8.17
N PHE A 28 2.15 -10.40 -7.02
CA PHE A 28 0.99 -9.76 -6.42
C PHE A 28 1.29 -8.29 -6.06
N GLU A 29 2.40 -8.03 -5.38
CA GLU A 29 2.81 -6.66 -5.01
C GLU A 29 3.04 -5.79 -6.26
N ARG A 30 3.76 -6.30 -7.26
CA ARG A 30 4.02 -5.59 -8.52
C ARG A 30 2.74 -5.30 -9.31
N SER A 31 1.86 -6.31 -9.44
CA SER A 31 0.62 -6.17 -10.21
C SER A 31 -0.35 -5.22 -9.52
N THR A 32 -0.49 -5.33 -8.20
CA THR A 32 -1.30 -4.40 -7.40
C THR A 32 -0.75 -2.98 -7.49
N GLY A 33 0.58 -2.81 -7.43
CA GLY A 33 1.26 -1.53 -7.67
C GLY A 33 0.87 -0.91 -9.01
N ARG A 34 0.98 -1.67 -10.10
CA ARG A 34 0.60 -1.18 -11.44
C ARG A 34 -0.87 -0.78 -11.51
N CYS A 35 -1.78 -1.60 -10.99
CA CYS A 35 -3.20 -1.30 -10.97
C CYS A 35 -3.51 -0.04 -10.16
N PHE A 36 -2.87 0.12 -8.99
CA PHE A 36 -3.00 1.31 -8.16
C PHE A 36 -2.55 2.56 -8.91
N PHE A 37 -1.34 2.56 -9.47
CA PHE A 37 -0.80 3.70 -10.23
C PHE A 37 -1.69 4.09 -11.41
N GLN A 38 -2.22 3.10 -12.15
CA GLN A 38 -3.14 3.34 -13.27
C GLN A 38 -4.49 3.92 -12.82
N ALA A 39 -4.96 3.57 -11.62
CA ALA A 39 -6.20 4.08 -11.05
C ALA A 39 -6.08 5.49 -10.47
N CYS A 40 -4.86 5.93 -10.15
CA CYS A 40 -4.56 7.29 -9.70
C CYS A 40 -4.85 8.31 -10.79
N ASP A 41 -5.19 9.54 -10.39
CA ASP A 41 -5.34 10.64 -11.34
C ASP A 41 -3.97 11.14 -11.85
N ARG A 42 -3.99 12.02 -12.85
CA ARG A 42 -2.77 12.51 -13.49
C ARG A 42 -1.85 13.25 -12.53
N ILE A 43 -2.39 13.97 -11.54
CA ILE A 43 -1.61 14.71 -10.56
C ILE A 43 -0.88 13.71 -9.65
N THR A 44 -1.61 12.77 -9.08
CA THR A 44 -1.07 11.71 -8.22
C THR A 44 -0.02 10.87 -8.93
N GLN A 45 -0.25 10.51 -10.21
CA GLN A 45 0.72 9.78 -11.02
C GLN A 45 2.04 10.55 -11.20
N VAL A 46 1.97 11.86 -11.45
CA VAL A 46 3.16 12.71 -11.56
C VAL A 46 3.91 12.77 -10.23
N LEU A 47 3.21 12.95 -9.11
CA LEU A 47 3.83 12.98 -7.78
C LEU A 47 4.53 11.66 -7.45
N LEU A 48 3.85 10.53 -7.69
CA LEU A 48 4.42 9.21 -7.47
C LEU A 48 5.60 8.93 -8.41
N SER A 49 5.57 9.40 -9.66
CA SER A 49 6.69 9.22 -10.60
C SER A 49 7.95 9.97 -10.18
N ASN A 50 7.81 11.03 -9.37
CA ASN A 50 8.94 11.77 -8.81
C ASN A 50 9.47 11.14 -7.50
N CYS A 51 8.80 10.13 -6.95
CA CYS A 51 9.19 9.47 -5.71
C CYS A 51 9.57 8.00 -5.96
N GLN A 52 10.34 7.41 -5.05
CA GLN A 52 10.38 5.95 -4.98
C GLN A 52 9.16 5.48 -4.19
N TRP A 53 8.47 4.47 -4.67
CA TRP A 53 7.30 3.95 -3.97
C TRP A 53 7.06 2.49 -4.31
N TYR A 54 6.41 1.79 -3.39
CA TYR A 54 6.00 0.40 -3.57
C TYR A 54 4.79 0.08 -2.70
N LEU A 55 4.03 -0.91 -3.14
CA LEU A 55 3.01 -1.55 -2.32
C LEU A 55 3.59 -2.82 -1.73
N THR A 56 3.36 -3.03 -0.45
CA THR A 56 3.67 -4.28 0.23
C THR A 56 2.53 -4.68 1.15
N LYS A 57 2.50 -5.94 1.61
CA LYS A 57 1.54 -6.37 2.64
C LYS A 57 2.27 -6.65 3.94
N ASN A 58 1.69 -6.20 5.04
CA ASN A 58 2.04 -6.68 6.37
C ASN A 58 0.86 -7.45 6.93
N SER A 59 0.95 -8.78 6.94
CA SER A 59 -0.16 -9.67 7.29
C SER A 59 -1.39 -9.39 6.43
N THR A 60 -2.46 -8.83 6.99
CA THR A 60 -3.73 -8.51 6.32
C THR A 60 -3.85 -7.04 5.89
N THR A 61 -2.85 -6.21 6.20
CA THR A 61 -2.86 -4.77 5.89
C THR A 61 -2.00 -4.48 4.67
N LEU A 62 -2.58 -3.81 3.67
CA LEU A 62 -1.85 -3.30 2.51
C LEU A 62 -1.15 -1.98 2.89
N MET A 63 0.13 -1.85 2.58
CA MET A 63 0.90 -0.65 2.88
C MET A 63 1.44 -0.02 1.59
N LEU A 64 1.14 1.26 1.39
CA LEU A 64 1.79 2.11 0.41
C LEU A 64 2.97 2.82 1.06
N ILE A 65 4.17 2.52 0.61
CA ILE A 65 5.40 3.18 1.06
C ILE A 65 5.84 4.16 -0.03
N ILE A 66 6.11 5.40 0.37
CA ILE A 66 6.58 6.47 -0.52
C ILE A 66 7.82 7.10 0.11
N ASP A 67 8.95 7.01 -0.58
CA ASP A 67 10.21 7.66 -0.24
C ASP A 67 10.40 8.89 -1.12
N CYS A 68 10.36 10.07 -0.50
CA CYS A 68 10.44 11.34 -1.22
C CYS A 68 11.91 11.78 -1.37
N PRO A 69 12.35 12.20 -2.58
CA PRO A 69 13.73 12.60 -2.82
C PRO A 69 14.09 13.95 -2.18
N ASP A 70 13.09 14.82 -1.99
CA ASP A 70 13.26 16.16 -1.46
C ASP A 70 12.03 16.60 -0.64
N ILE A 71 12.17 17.71 0.10
CA ILE A 71 11.15 18.18 1.04
C ILE A 71 9.91 18.73 0.32
N VAL A 72 10.07 19.25 -0.90
CA VAL A 72 8.97 19.79 -1.71
C VAL A 72 8.11 18.63 -2.22
N SER A 73 8.74 17.57 -2.74
CA SER A 73 8.06 16.32 -3.13
C SER A 73 7.31 15.70 -1.95
N TYR A 74 7.92 15.67 -0.75
CA TYR A 74 7.27 15.22 0.48
C TYR A 74 5.99 16.01 0.79
N TRP A 75 6.07 17.34 0.79
CA TRP A 75 4.89 18.17 1.09
C TRP A 75 3.80 18.04 0.03
N HIS A 76 4.16 17.89 -1.25
CA HIS A 76 3.17 17.64 -2.29
C HIS A 76 2.45 16.30 -2.07
N ILE A 77 3.17 15.22 -1.72
CA ILE A 77 2.56 13.92 -1.40
C ILE A 77 1.63 14.05 -0.18
N VAL A 78 2.09 14.65 0.92
CA VAL A 78 1.28 14.82 2.13
C VAL A 78 0.04 15.66 1.87
N SER A 79 0.15 16.75 1.11
CA SER A 79 -1.01 17.58 0.73
C SER A 79 -2.04 16.84 -0.14
N ASN A 80 -1.62 15.78 -0.83
CA ASN A 80 -2.45 14.99 -1.72
C ASN A 80 -2.92 13.66 -1.09
N ILE A 81 -2.61 13.43 0.19
CA ILE A 81 -2.78 12.12 0.85
C ILE A 81 -4.21 11.57 0.78
N ALA A 82 -5.22 12.46 0.82
CA ALA A 82 -6.61 12.06 0.74
C ALA A 82 -6.95 11.44 -0.63
N GLN A 83 -6.37 11.94 -1.72
CA GLN A 83 -6.60 11.35 -3.05
C GLN A 83 -5.93 9.98 -3.17
N LEU A 84 -4.68 9.87 -2.68
CA LEU A 84 -3.95 8.61 -2.61
C LEU A 84 -4.74 7.54 -1.86
N GLY A 85 -5.24 7.87 -0.67
CA GLY A 85 -5.94 6.87 0.12
C GLY A 85 -7.36 6.58 -0.32
N ASN A 86 -8.10 7.55 -0.88
CA ASN A 86 -9.38 7.25 -1.56
C ASN A 86 -9.20 6.29 -2.74
N ARG A 87 -8.03 6.31 -3.41
CA ARG A 87 -7.71 5.33 -4.44
C ARG A 87 -7.32 3.98 -3.85
N LEU A 88 -6.56 3.98 -2.77
CA LEU A 88 -6.14 2.77 -2.06
C LEU A 88 -7.33 2.03 -1.42
N GLU A 89 -8.32 2.76 -0.91
CA GLU A 89 -9.56 2.24 -0.32
C GLU A 89 -10.33 1.32 -1.28
N ARG A 90 -10.26 1.60 -2.59
CA ARG A 90 -10.93 0.80 -3.62
C ARG A 90 -10.35 -0.61 -3.75
N PHE A 91 -9.13 -0.82 -3.27
CA PHE A 91 -8.49 -2.14 -3.23
C PHE A 91 -8.78 -2.86 -1.91
N THR A 92 -8.75 -2.14 -0.79
CA THR A 92 -9.02 -2.67 0.54
C THR A 92 -9.35 -1.56 1.55
N SER A 93 -10.23 -1.85 2.50
CA SER A 93 -10.50 -0.99 3.66
C SER A 93 -9.42 -1.10 4.74
N ASN A 94 -8.57 -2.12 4.69
CA ASN A 94 -7.44 -2.28 5.61
C ASN A 94 -6.13 -1.92 4.89
N ALA A 95 -5.88 -0.63 4.78
CA ALA A 95 -4.67 -0.10 4.17
C ALA A 95 -4.07 1.07 4.95
N LYS A 96 -2.75 1.24 4.81
CA LYS A 96 -1.98 2.34 5.38
C LYS A 96 -1.10 2.99 4.32
N ILE A 97 -0.86 4.29 4.47
CA ILE A 97 0.11 5.04 3.67
C ILE A 97 1.21 5.54 4.60
N ARG A 98 2.47 5.30 4.21
CA ARG A 98 3.66 5.83 4.88
C ARG A 98 4.45 6.68 3.90
N VAL A 99 4.78 7.89 4.33
CA VAL A 99 5.56 8.84 3.54
C VAL A 99 6.83 9.18 4.31
N TYR A 100 7.96 8.73 3.78
CA TYR A 100 9.27 9.02 4.31
C TYR A 100 9.80 10.31 3.68
N PRO A 101 10.17 11.31 4.49
CA PRO A 101 10.82 12.49 3.98
C PRO A 101 12.31 12.21 3.69
N PRO A 102 13.00 13.08 2.94
CA PRO A 102 14.44 12.94 2.73
C PRO A 102 15.22 12.92 4.04
N PHE A 103 16.33 12.18 4.06
CA PHE A 103 17.10 11.92 5.27
C PHE A 103 17.43 13.20 6.07
N GLY A 104 17.09 13.19 7.35
CA GLY A 104 17.36 14.31 8.27
C GLY A 104 16.45 15.54 8.08
N LYS A 105 15.40 15.45 7.28
CA LYS A 105 14.45 16.55 7.06
C LYS A 105 13.03 16.04 7.27
N GLY A 106 12.23 16.70 8.11
CA GLY A 106 10.83 16.35 8.32
C GLY A 106 10.60 15.14 9.24
N THR A 107 9.33 14.73 9.34
CA THR A 107 8.87 13.64 10.20
C THR A 107 8.22 12.57 9.33
N LEU A 108 8.35 11.30 9.71
CA LEU A 108 7.57 10.22 9.09
C LEU A 108 6.08 10.52 9.19
N PHE A 109 5.38 10.50 8.06
CA PHE A 109 3.93 10.61 8.03
C PHE A 109 3.32 9.22 7.82
N GLU A 110 2.39 8.82 8.69
CA GLU A 110 1.62 7.58 8.57
C GLU A 110 0.14 7.88 8.76
N ILE A 111 -0.71 7.33 7.89
CA ILE A 111 -2.17 7.39 8.03
C ILE A 111 -2.82 6.08 7.57
N SER A 112 -3.85 5.63 8.28
CA SER A 112 -4.73 4.55 7.83
C SER A 112 -5.79 5.09 6.87
N VAL A 113 -6.17 4.30 5.86
CA VAL A 113 -7.23 4.70 4.92
C VAL A 113 -8.54 5.06 5.63
N ASN A 114 -8.86 4.35 6.72
CA ASN A 114 -10.05 4.61 7.52
C ASN A 114 -10.01 5.94 8.30
N GLU A 115 -8.83 6.56 8.43
CA GLU A 115 -8.63 7.83 9.14
C GLU A 115 -8.61 9.04 8.19
N ILE A 116 -8.67 8.81 6.88
CA ILE A 116 -8.53 9.86 5.87
C ILE A 116 -9.70 10.83 5.85
N SER A 117 -10.90 10.34 6.15
CA SER A 117 -12.09 11.21 6.29
C SER A 117 -11.86 12.25 7.38
N ALA A 118 -11.36 11.83 8.55
CA ALA A 118 -11.02 12.72 9.66
C ALA A 118 -9.88 13.69 9.30
N TYR A 119 -8.91 13.25 8.51
CA TYR A 119 -7.83 14.14 8.04
C TYR A 119 -8.32 15.23 7.08
N ARG A 120 -9.27 14.92 6.20
CA ARG A 120 -9.86 15.92 5.28
C ARG A 120 -10.52 17.06 6.05
N ASP A 121 -11.17 16.77 7.17
CA ASP A 121 -11.88 17.78 7.97
C ASP A 121 -10.94 18.72 8.75
N TRP A 122 -9.63 18.42 8.79
CA TRP A 122 -8.59 19.21 9.46
C TRP A 122 -7.79 20.13 8.53
N LEU A 123 -7.90 19.95 7.20
CA LEU A 123 -7.24 20.78 6.18
C LEU A 123 -8.14 21.93 5.72
#